data_AF-A0A0J9VI79-F1
#
_entry.id   AF-A0A0J9VI79-F1
#
_cell.length_a   1.000
_cell.length_b   1.000
_cell.length_c   1.000
_cell.angle_alpha   90.00
_cell.angle_beta   90.00
_cell.angle_gamma   90.00
#
_symmetry.space_group_name_H-M   'P 1'
#
loop_
_entity.id
_entity.type
_entity.pdbx_description
1 polymer ?
#
loop_
_entity_poly.entity_id
_entity_poly.type
_entity_poly.pdbx_seq_one_letter_code
_entity_poly.pdbx_strand_id
1 'polypeptide(L)'
;MLKDVWKKIVDDKFRNDDYKCYPDEKLLVNIGFLQEIKDLFDFYEDFNEMKKEIIADTYNSCFKYLDYLKQRIPVYYTWRDSCKVEDFACKRYIDDYMKYRPASIVPELSYFSVVLTYPGNPCYASVYDLFVKAKEQPKRNDDIYRRKMEKLAKENPGGNLLLTDMGDGLRGSEFFIPGDHDDYWLRLKWDILLYITDDITPPLLGIVGVLLILWALYKFTPIGKTVRRTRAKVRKRIRPNINYDDIKLLYGSEESLNSSTDTYDYNNDYDYDDDDNNSNSMYNLSYASSLDY
;
A
#
# COMPACT_ATOMS: atom_id res chain seq x y z
N MET A 1 31.84 10.82 -37.80
CA MET A 1 31.11 11.90 -38.51
C MET A 1 30.28 12.76 -37.57
N LEU A 2 29.25 12.25 -36.86
CA LEU A 2 28.43 13.09 -35.96
C LEU A 2 29.18 13.57 -34.71
N LYS A 3 29.95 12.69 -34.05
CA LYS A 3 30.76 13.04 -32.87
C LYS A 3 31.84 14.07 -33.21
N ASP A 4 32.49 13.95 -34.36
CA ASP A 4 33.48 14.92 -34.83
C ASP A 4 32.87 16.31 -35.04
N VAL A 5 31.66 16.36 -35.61
CA VAL A 5 30.91 17.61 -35.78
C VAL A 5 30.55 18.21 -34.42
N TRP A 6 30.07 17.41 -33.47
CA TRP A 6 29.78 17.88 -32.11
C TRP A 6 31.04 18.43 -31.44
N LYS A 7 32.14 17.67 -31.44
CA LYS A 7 33.42 18.12 -30.87
C LYS A 7 33.85 19.47 -31.45
N LYS A 8 33.77 19.63 -32.77
CA LYS A 8 34.09 20.90 -33.44
C LYS A 8 33.19 22.04 -32.96
N ILE A 9 31.89 21.82 -32.82
CA ILE A 9 30.96 22.83 -32.29
C ILE A 9 31.34 23.22 -30.85
N VAL A 10 31.75 22.25 -30.03
CA VAL A 10 32.17 22.50 -28.64
C VAL A 10 33.43 23.36 -28.60
N ASP A 11 34.43 22.98 -29.40
CA ASP A 11 35.70 23.68 -29.50
C ASP A 11 35.55 25.10 -30.06
N ASP A 12 34.63 25.31 -31.01
CA ASP A 12 34.38 26.60 -31.66
C ASP A 12 33.54 27.55 -30.78
N LYS A 13 32.47 27.05 -30.13
CA LYS A 13 31.52 27.91 -29.39
C LYS A 13 31.89 28.14 -27.93
N PHE A 14 32.52 27.16 -27.29
CA PHE A 14 32.78 27.18 -25.84
C PHE A 14 34.29 27.22 -25.56
N ARG A 15 35.07 27.83 -26.46
CA ARG A 15 36.55 27.81 -26.41
C ARG A 15 37.12 28.32 -25.08
N ASN A 16 36.48 29.32 -24.48
CA ASN A 16 36.92 30.00 -23.27
C ASN A 16 36.19 29.56 -22.00
N ASP A 17 35.31 28.57 -22.09
CA ASP A 17 34.56 28.10 -20.93
C ASP A 17 35.32 27.01 -20.19
N ASP A 18 35.26 27.06 -18.86
CA ASP A 18 35.89 26.09 -17.98
C ASP A 18 35.21 24.71 -18.04
N TYR A 19 33.93 24.68 -18.44
CA TYR A 19 33.11 23.47 -18.53
C TYR A 19 32.68 23.20 -19.97
N LYS A 20 33.28 22.18 -20.58
CA LYS A 20 32.99 21.77 -21.97
C LYS A 20 32.36 20.39 -22.01
N CYS A 21 31.21 20.27 -22.66
CA CYS A 21 30.50 18.99 -22.82
C CYS A 21 30.88 18.34 -24.15
N TYR A 22 31.90 17.49 -24.13
CA TYR A 22 32.32 16.69 -25.30
C TYR A 22 31.40 15.48 -25.50
N PRO A 23 31.24 15.01 -26.76
CA PRO A 23 30.51 13.78 -27.05
C PRO A 23 31.14 12.57 -26.35
N ASP A 24 30.30 11.71 -25.77
CA ASP A 24 30.73 10.44 -25.21
C ASP A 24 31.05 9.44 -26.33
N GLU A 25 32.31 9.06 -26.42
CA GLU A 25 32.81 8.13 -27.43
C GLU A 25 32.24 6.71 -27.27
N LYS A 26 31.84 6.31 -26.06
CA LYS A 26 31.22 5.01 -25.81
C LYS A 26 29.72 4.98 -26.12
N LEU A 27 29.08 6.14 -26.30
CA LEU A 27 27.64 6.22 -26.58
C LEU A 27 27.34 5.85 -28.04
N LEU A 28 26.36 4.98 -28.26
CA LEU A 28 25.93 4.57 -29.60
C LEU A 28 25.17 5.71 -30.29
N VAL A 29 25.47 5.95 -31.58
CA VAL A 29 24.85 7.00 -32.38
C VAL A 29 23.71 6.43 -33.23
N ASN A 30 22.69 5.89 -32.55
CA ASN A 30 21.42 5.49 -33.15
C ASN A 30 20.30 6.29 -32.47
N ILE A 31 19.36 6.84 -33.25
CA ILE A 31 18.31 7.71 -32.71
C ILE A 31 17.40 6.96 -31.74
N GLY A 32 17.04 5.71 -32.02
CA GLY A 32 16.20 4.90 -31.12
C GLY A 32 16.88 4.65 -29.77
N PHE A 33 18.14 4.23 -29.79
CA PHE A 33 18.95 4.08 -28.57
C PHE A 33 19.05 5.40 -27.79
N LEU A 34 19.40 6.49 -28.46
CA LEU A 34 19.55 7.81 -27.82
C LEU A 34 18.24 8.30 -27.23
N GLN A 35 17.11 8.02 -27.87
CA GLN A 35 15.79 8.35 -27.36
C GLN A 35 15.48 7.59 -26.07
N GLU A 36 15.74 6.28 -26.00
CA GLU A 36 15.52 5.51 -24.77
C GLU A 36 16.42 5.97 -23.62
N ILE A 37 17.69 6.28 -23.90
CA ILE A 37 18.61 6.83 -22.89
C ILE A 37 18.16 8.21 -22.42
N LYS A 38 17.71 9.07 -23.35
CA LYS A 38 17.13 10.37 -23.00
C LYS A 38 15.90 10.19 -22.10
N ASP A 39 14.98 9.32 -22.48
CA ASP A 39 13.76 9.06 -21.73
C ASP A 39 14.05 8.53 -20.32
N LEU A 40 15.09 7.72 -20.17
CA LEU A 40 15.58 7.26 -18.88
C LEU A 40 16.13 8.41 -18.02
N PHE A 41 16.89 9.33 -18.61
CA PHE A 41 17.47 10.46 -17.87
C PHE A 41 16.42 11.51 -17.51
N ASP A 42 15.52 11.85 -18.43
CA ASP A 42 14.36 12.70 -18.15
C ASP A 42 13.57 12.13 -16.95
N PHE A 43 13.36 10.80 -16.92
CA PHE A 43 12.68 10.16 -15.80
C PHE A 43 13.40 10.35 -14.46
N TYR A 44 14.73 10.22 -14.44
CA TYR A 44 15.51 10.42 -13.21
C TYR A 44 15.52 11.86 -12.72
N GLU A 45 15.57 12.82 -13.64
CA GLU A 45 15.49 14.25 -13.34
C GLU A 45 14.14 14.61 -12.72
N ASP A 46 13.04 14.20 -13.37
CA ASP A 46 11.68 14.55 -12.96
C ASP A 46 11.20 13.76 -11.73
N PHE A 47 11.84 12.63 -11.40
CA PHE A 47 11.32 11.65 -10.44
C PHE A 47 10.98 12.25 -9.08
N ASN A 48 11.87 13.07 -8.52
CA ASN A 48 11.70 13.58 -7.15
C ASN A 48 10.56 14.60 -7.06
N GLU A 49 10.38 15.42 -8.09
CA GLU A 49 9.29 16.39 -8.16
C GLU A 49 7.95 15.67 -8.36
N MET A 50 7.88 14.78 -9.36
CA MET A 50 6.73 13.95 -9.61
C MET A 50 6.33 13.14 -8.37
N LYS A 51 7.29 12.52 -7.68
CA LYS A 51 7.05 11.77 -6.44
C LYS A 51 6.38 12.63 -5.37
N LYS A 52 6.87 13.85 -5.14
CA LYS A 52 6.29 14.78 -4.15
C LYS A 52 4.84 15.12 -4.48
N GLU A 53 4.56 15.42 -5.75
CA GLU A 53 3.20 15.74 -6.20
C GLU A 53 2.24 14.55 -6.06
N ILE A 54 2.67 13.35 -6.45
CA ILE A 54 1.88 12.12 -6.32
C ILE A 54 1.54 11.82 -4.84
N ILE A 55 2.48 12.06 -3.92
CA ILE A 55 2.24 11.87 -2.49
C ILE A 55 1.27 12.94 -1.95
N ALA A 56 1.39 14.18 -2.41
CA ALA A 56 0.54 15.28 -1.96
C ALA A 56 -0.93 15.14 -2.42
N ASP A 57 -1.14 14.73 -3.67
CA ASP A 57 -2.47 14.52 -4.26
C ASP A 57 -2.46 13.33 -5.21
N THR A 58 -2.60 12.13 -4.64
CA THR A 58 -2.53 10.88 -5.41
C THR A 58 -3.62 10.76 -6.48
N TYR A 59 -4.82 11.27 -6.20
CA TYR A 59 -5.96 11.14 -7.11
C TYR A 59 -5.75 11.98 -8.38
N ASN A 60 -5.51 13.28 -8.24
CA ASN A 60 -5.33 14.15 -9.41
C ASN A 60 -4.00 13.88 -10.10
N SER A 61 -2.95 13.56 -9.34
CA SER A 61 -1.64 13.23 -9.91
C SER A 61 -1.68 11.97 -10.76
N CYS A 62 -2.56 11.00 -10.44
CA CYS A 62 -2.70 9.82 -11.29
C CYS A 62 -3.09 10.23 -12.72
N PHE A 63 -4.13 11.05 -12.88
CA PHE A 63 -4.57 11.50 -14.20
C PHE A 63 -3.54 12.43 -14.87
N LYS A 64 -2.87 13.28 -14.09
CA LYS A 64 -1.81 14.18 -14.58
C LYS A 64 -0.63 13.40 -15.17
N TYR A 65 -0.17 12.36 -14.48
CA TYR A 65 1.08 11.67 -14.81
C TYR A 65 0.88 10.36 -15.57
N LEU A 66 -0.34 9.85 -15.72
CA LEU A 66 -0.60 8.53 -16.32
C LEU A 66 0.13 8.33 -17.66
N ASP A 67 0.02 9.28 -18.58
CA ASP A 67 0.63 9.16 -19.91
C ASP A 67 2.16 9.29 -19.87
N TYR A 68 2.68 10.13 -18.98
CA TYR A 68 4.12 10.22 -18.72
C TYR A 68 4.65 8.88 -18.17
N LEU A 69 3.97 8.32 -17.16
CA LEU A 69 4.34 7.04 -16.56
C LEU A 69 4.32 5.91 -17.59
N LYS A 70 3.32 5.87 -18.49
CA LYS A 70 3.22 4.87 -19.56
C LYS A 70 4.47 4.81 -20.42
N GLN A 71 5.10 5.95 -20.65
CA GLN A 71 6.33 6.04 -21.45
C GLN A 71 7.57 5.73 -20.62
N ARG A 72 7.66 6.25 -19.39
CA ARG A 72 8.89 6.20 -18.59
C ARG A 72 9.09 4.94 -17.76
N ILE A 73 8.02 4.38 -17.18
CA ILE A 73 8.12 3.19 -16.32
C ILE A 73 8.70 1.98 -17.07
N PRO A 74 8.25 1.65 -18.31
CA PRO A 74 8.85 0.56 -19.07
C PRO A 74 10.34 0.76 -19.31
N VAL A 75 10.75 1.96 -19.71
CA VAL A 75 12.17 2.30 -19.96
C VAL A 75 13.00 2.09 -18.70
N TYR A 76 12.53 2.54 -17.53
CA TYR A 76 13.24 2.29 -16.28
C TYR A 76 13.48 0.79 -16.04
N TYR A 77 12.44 -0.05 -16.12
CA TYR A 77 12.55 -1.47 -15.76
C TYR A 77 13.36 -2.29 -16.76
N THR A 78 13.34 -1.92 -18.04
CA THR A 78 14.14 -2.59 -19.06
C THR A 78 15.62 -2.25 -18.97
N TRP A 79 15.97 -1.02 -18.59
CA TRP A 79 17.36 -0.54 -18.47
C TRP A 79 17.96 -0.73 -17.07
N ARG A 80 17.15 -0.89 -16.03
CA ARG A 80 17.57 -0.96 -14.61
C ARG A 80 18.79 -1.84 -14.36
N ASP A 81 18.83 -3.03 -14.96
CA ASP A 81 19.90 -3.99 -14.68
C ASP A 81 21.23 -3.60 -15.36
N SER A 82 21.16 -2.80 -16.42
CA SER A 82 22.32 -2.23 -17.11
C SER A 82 23.02 -1.16 -16.30
N CYS A 83 22.28 -0.49 -15.41
CA CYS A 83 22.82 0.48 -14.47
C CYS A 83 23.73 -0.15 -13.39
N LYS A 84 23.90 -1.48 -13.37
CA LYS A 84 24.85 -2.18 -12.50
C LYS A 84 26.24 -2.35 -13.14
N VAL A 85 26.36 -2.14 -14.45
CA VAL A 85 27.58 -2.41 -15.22
C VAL A 85 28.30 -1.09 -15.47
N GLU A 86 29.50 -0.94 -14.91
CA GLU A 86 30.29 0.30 -14.95
C GLU A 86 30.47 0.89 -16.35
N ASP A 87 30.64 0.05 -17.37
CA ASP A 87 30.88 0.50 -18.73
C ASP A 87 29.61 0.88 -19.51
N PHE A 88 28.41 0.67 -18.98
CA PHE A 88 27.15 0.94 -19.69
C PHE A 88 26.64 2.36 -19.46
N ALA A 89 25.93 2.91 -20.45
CA ALA A 89 25.50 4.30 -20.45
C ALA A 89 24.77 4.66 -19.16
N CYS A 90 23.82 3.83 -18.71
CA CYS A 90 23.09 4.14 -17.49
C CYS A 90 24.00 4.39 -16.28
N LYS A 91 24.96 3.48 -16.01
CA LYS A 91 25.85 3.60 -14.85
C LYS A 91 26.84 4.77 -14.98
N ARG A 92 27.30 5.07 -16.20
CA ARG A 92 28.22 6.19 -16.45
C ARG A 92 27.63 7.55 -16.08
N TYR A 93 26.30 7.71 -16.19
CA TYR A 93 25.62 8.98 -15.90
C TYR A 93 24.81 8.97 -14.61
N ILE A 94 24.44 7.80 -14.09
CA ILE A 94 23.54 7.64 -12.94
C ILE A 94 24.15 6.69 -11.91
N ASP A 95 24.61 7.26 -10.79
CA ASP A 95 25.29 6.49 -9.76
C ASP A 95 24.35 5.63 -8.90
N ASP A 96 23.29 6.24 -8.36
CA ASP A 96 22.29 5.60 -7.50
C ASP A 96 20.95 5.48 -8.22
N TYR A 97 20.91 4.60 -9.22
CA TYR A 97 19.70 4.37 -10.01
C TYR A 97 18.54 3.78 -9.17
N MET A 98 18.85 3.13 -8.03
CA MET A 98 17.86 2.46 -7.18
C MET A 98 17.00 3.45 -6.40
N LYS A 99 17.54 4.63 -6.05
CA LYS A 99 16.79 5.74 -5.47
C LYS A 99 15.55 6.13 -6.28
N TYR A 100 15.62 5.95 -7.60
CA TYR A 100 14.58 6.35 -8.54
C TYR A 100 13.62 5.21 -8.89
N ARG A 101 13.60 4.13 -8.10
CA ARG A 101 12.71 3.00 -8.34
C ARG A 101 11.25 3.46 -8.29
N PRO A 102 10.45 3.31 -9.37
CA PRO A 102 9.06 3.77 -9.37
C PRO A 102 8.20 3.13 -8.28
N ALA A 103 8.46 1.85 -7.96
CA ALA A 103 7.74 1.14 -6.89
C ALA A 103 8.07 1.64 -5.47
N SER A 104 9.10 2.47 -5.29
CA SER A 104 9.44 3.04 -3.97
C SER A 104 8.41 4.06 -3.47
N ILE A 105 7.55 4.58 -4.36
CA ILE A 105 6.50 5.54 -4.00
C ILE A 105 5.37 4.84 -3.21
N VAL A 106 5.07 3.58 -3.52
CA VAL A 106 3.95 2.81 -2.97
C VAL A 106 3.83 2.89 -1.43
N PRO A 107 4.87 2.62 -0.62
CA PRO A 107 4.75 2.70 0.83
C PRO A 107 4.51 4.12 1.39
N GLU A 108 4.78 5.16 0.61
CA GLU A 108 4.58 6.56 1.02
C GLU A 108 3.18 7.08 0.65
N LEU A 109 2.41 6.32 -0.15
CA LEU A 109 1.05 6.67 -0.50
C LEU A 109 0.09 6.36 0.66
N SER A 110 -0.94 7.19 0.79
CA SER A 110 -1.98 6.94 1.78
C SER A 110 -2.72 5.64 1.46
N TYR A 111 -2.67 4.70 2.40
CA TYR A 111 -3.34 3.41 2.30
C TYR A 111 -4.83 3.59 1.98
N PHE A 112 -5.48 4.57 2.62
CA PHE A 112 -6.90 4.86 2.41
C PHE A 112 -7.20 5.34 0.99
N SER A 113 -6.36 6.23 0.43
CA SER A 113 -6.60 6.84 -0.88
C SER A 113 -6.17 5.99 -2.07
N VAL A 114 -5.46 4.89 -1.83
CA VAL A 114 -5.05 3.96 -2.90
C VAL A 114 -5.83 2.67 -2.75
N VAL A 115 -5.71 1.97 -1.62
CA VAL A 115 -6.21 0.61 -1.46
C VAL A 115 -7.74 0.54 -1.44
N LEU A 116 -8.42 1.44 -0.73
CA LEU A 116 -9.88 1.41 -0.64
C LEU A 116 -10.58 1.95 -1.89
N THR A 117 -9.95 2.89 -2.60
CA THR A 117 -10.52 3.50 -3.80
C THR A 117 -10.08 2.81 -5.09
N TYR A 118 -9.12 1.88 -5.02
CA TYR A 118 -8.59 1.15 -6.17
C TYR A 118 -9.67 0.41 -6.98
N PRO A 119 -10.60 -0.37 -6.38
CA PRO A 119 -11.62 -1.09 -7.15
C PRO A 119 -12.51 -0.17 -7.99
N GLY A 120 -12.68 1.09 -7.55
CA GLY A 120 -13.50 2.09 -8.23
C GLY A 120 -12.73 3.11 -9.06
N ASN A 121 -11.39 3.06 -9.12
CA ASN A 121 -10.58 4.08 -9.80
C ASN A 121 -9.86 3.50 -11.03
N PRO A 122 -10.31 3.83 -12.26
CA PRO A 122 -9.72 3.28 -13.48
C PRO A 122 -8.27 3.74 -13.72
N CYS A 123 -7.87 4.89 -13.16
CA CYS A 123 -6.52 5.39 -13.28
C CYS A 123 -5.54 4.54 -12.46
N TYR A 124 -5.87 4.21 -11.22
CA TYR A 124 -5.02 3.37 -10.38
C TYR A 124 -4.86 1.96 -10.95
N ALA A 125 -5.94 1.37 -11.48
CA ALA A 125 -5.88 0.09 -12.18
C ALA A 125 -4.95 0.16 -13.41
N SER A 126 -5.00 1.27 -14.16
CA SER A 126 -4.14 1.49 -15.33
C SER A 126 -2.67 1.64 -14.95
N VAL A 127 -2.36 2.38 -13.89
CA VAL A 127 -0.99 2.50 -13.37
C VAL A 127 -0.50 1.13 -12.91
N TYR A 128 -1.32 0.37 -12.19
CA TYR A 128 -0.97 -0.96 -11.74
C TYR A 128 -0.63 -1.91 -12.89
N ASP A 129 -1.51 -2.01 -13.91
CA ASP A 129 -1.28 -2.83 -15.10
C ASP A 129 -0.01 -2.41 -15.85
N LEU A 130 0.26 -1.11 -15.93
CA LEU A 130 1.50 -0.56 -16.50
C LEU A 130 2.75 -1.08 -15.75
N PHE A 131 2.74 -1.11 -14.42
CA PHE A 131 3.88 -1.61 -13.64
C PHE A 131 4.16 -3.09 -13.92
N VAL A 132 3.11 -3.92 -13.98
CA VAL A 132 3.23 -5.36 -14.28
C VAL A 132 3.78 -5.55 -15.70
N LYS A 133 3.18 -4.89 -16.69
CA LYS A 133 3.63 -4.98 -18.08
C LYS A 133 5.06 -4.49 -18.28
N ALA A 134 5.47 -3.43 -17.57
CA ALA A 134 6.80 -2.84 -17.68
C ALA A 134 7.91 -3.80 -17.24
N LYS A 135 7.69 -4.59 -16.20
CA LYS A 135 8.68 -5.55 -15.70
C LYS A 135 8.81 -6.80 -16.57
N GLU A 136 7.73 -7.19 -17.26
CA GLU A 136 7.73 -8.29 -18.25
C GLU A 136 8.38 -7.93 -19.59
N GLN A 137 8.73 -6.65 -19.80
CA GLN A 137 9.42 -6.21 -21.01
C GLN A 137 10.83 -6.82 -21.09
N PRO A 138 11.32 -7.13 -22.31
CA PRO A 138 12.68 -7.63 -22.49
C PRO A 138 13.70 -6.60 -22.00
N LYS A 139 14.76 -7.08 -21.35
CA LYS A 139 15.82 -6.21 -20.83
C LYS A 139 16.61 -5.56 -21.97
N ARG A 140 17.13 -4.36 -21.69
CA ARG A 140 17.89 -3.51 -22.63
C ARG A 140 19.25 -3.21 -22.04
N ASN A 141 20.30 -3.21 -22.86
CA ASN A 141 21.65 -2.80 -22.46
C ASN A 141 22.49 -2.38 -23.67
N ASP A 142 23.57 -1.61 -23.45
CA ASP A 142 24.44 -1.11 -24.51
C ASP A 142 24.95 -2.24 -25.45
N ASP A 143 25.25 -3.43 -24.92
CA ASP A 143 25.77 -4.57 -25.69
C ASP A 143 24.74 -5.22 -26.61
N ILE A 144 23.45 -5.25 -26.22
CA ILE A 144 22.34 -5.69 -27.07
C ILE A 144 22.26 -4.76 -28.28
N TYR A 145 22.24 -3.44 -28.06
CA TYR A 145 22.16 -2.46 -29.15
C TYR A 145 23.40 -2.52 -30.04
N ARG A 146 24.59 -2.63 -29.46
CA ARG A 146 25.85 -2.75 -30.19
C ARG A 146 25.87 -3.99 -31.09
N ARG A 147 25.53 -5.17 -30.56
CA ARG A 147 25.50 -6.41 -31.35
C ARG A 147 24.40 -6.40 -32.41
N LYS A 148 23.22 -5.84 -32.11
CA LYS A 148 22.13 -5.67 -33.09
C LYS A 148 22.58 -4.74 -34.24
N MET A 149 23.25 -3.63 -33.92
CA MET A 149 23.84 -2.72 -34.91
C MET A 149 24.87 -3.41 -35.80
N GLU A 150 25.82 -4.12 -35.20
CA GLU A 150 26.88 -4.83 -35.95
C GLU A 150 26.30 -5.89 -36.88
N LYS A 151 25.24 -6.59 -36.44
CA LYS A 151 24.53 -7.56 -37.29
C LYS A 151 23.82 -6.88 -38.45
N LEU A 152 23.06 -5.82 -38.19
CA LEU A 152 22.37 -5.06 -39.23
C LEU A 152 23.34 -4.45 -40.26
N ALA A 153 24.50 -3.97 -39.80
CA ALA A 153 25.55 -3.45 -40.69
C ALA A 153 26.14 -4.53 -41.61
N LYS A 154 26.23 -5.79 -41.14
CA LYS A 154 26.70 -6.93 -41.93
C LYS A 154 25.63 -7.41 -42.92
N GLU A 155 24.37 -7.47 -42.49
CA GLU A 155 23.27 -7.96 -43.32
C GLU A 155 22.83 -6.94 -44.37
N ASN A 156 22.91 -5.65 -44.06
CA ASN A 156 22.57 -4.56 -44.97
C ASN A 156 23.56 -3.38 -44.86
N PRO A 157 24.72 -3.46 -45.52
CA PRO A 157 25.77 -2.44 -45.42
C PRO A 157 25.39 -1.07 -46.00
N GLY A 158 24.32 -0.99 -46.81
CA GLY A 158 23.77 0.26 -47.34
C GLY A 158 22.57 0.80 -46.56
N GLY A 159 22.13 0.11 -45.51
CA GLY A 159 20.97 0.48 -44.71
C GLY A 159 21.22 1.68 -43.80
N ASN A 160 20.19 2.48 -43.55
CA ASN A 160 20.28 3.60 -42.62
C ASN A 160 20.21 3.12 -41.15
N LEU A 161 21.37 2.78 -40.59
CA LEU A 161 21.51 2.32 -39.20
C LEU A 161 21.15 3.40 -38.17
N LEU A 162 21.15 4.68 -38.54
CA LEU A 162 20.89 5.80 -37.64
C LEU A 162 19.41 5.90 -37.25
N LEU A 163 18.51 5.56 -38.19
CA LEU A 163 17.04 5.62 -38.02
C LEU A 163 16.38 4.25 -37.77
N THR A 164 17.16 3.17 -37.72
CA THR A 164 16.59 1.83 -37.52
C THR A 164 16.05 1.70 -36.09
N ASP A 165 14.81 1.23 -35.95
CA ASP A 165 14.22 0.92 -34.64
C ASP A 165 14.92 -0.29 -34.01
N MET A 166 15.61 -0.03 -32.90
CA MET A 166 16.39 -1.03 -32.20
C MET A 166 15.64 -1.68 -31.03
N GLY A 167 14.55 -1.07 -30.55
CA GLY A 167 13.74 -1.59 -29.46
C GLY A 167 12.84 -2.73 -29.90
N ASP A 168 12.32 -2.68 -31.13
CA ASP A 168 11.38 -3.66 -31.63
C ASP A 168 12.02 -5.01 -32.00
N GLY A 169 11.25 -6.08 -31.81
CA GLY A 169 11.62 -7.44 -32.22
C GLY A 169 12.66 -8.14 -31.33
N LEU A 170 12.91 -7.68 -30.09
CA LEU A 170 13.79 -8.43 -29.19
C LEU A 170 13.21 -9.80 -28.81
N ARG A 171 11.89 -9.91 -28.61
CA ARG A 171 11.25 -11.20 -28.32
C ARG A 171 11.42 -12.15 -29.51
N GLY A 172 11.97 -13.33 -29.26
CA GLY A 172 12.28 -14.33 -30.30
C GLY A 172 13.57 -14.06 -31.06
N SER A 173 14.33 -13.01 -30.72
CA SER A 173 15.67 -12.77 -31.25
C SER A 173 16.75 -13.40 -30.36
N GLU A 174 17.96 -13.55 -30.90
CA GLU A 174 19.15 -13.96 -30.13
C GLU A 174 19.58 -12.94 -29.06
N PHE A 175 19.06 -11.71 -29.13
CA PHE A 175 19.34 -10.64 -28.17
C PHE A 175 18.29 -10.58 -27.05
N PHE A 176 17.36 -11.53 -27.01
CA PHE A 176 16.30 -11.59 -26.01
C PHE A 176 16.87 -11.91 -24.63
N ILE A 177 16.64 -11.00 -23.68
CA ILE A 177 16.79 -11.27 -22.25
C ILE A 177 15.40 -11.11 -21.63
N PRO A 178 14.85 -12.15 -20.99
CA PRO A 178 13.52 -12.08 -20.40
C PRO A 178 13.44 -11.02 -19.30
N GLY A 179 12.25 -10.43 -19.18
CA GLY A 179 11.92 -9.49 -18.10
C GLY A 179 11.89 -10.16 -16.72
N ASP A 180 11.65 -9.36 -15.69
CA ASP A 180 11.42 -9.92 -14.36
C ASP A 180 9.99 -10.51 -14.27
N HIS A 181 9.85 -11.57 -13.49
CA HIS A 181 8.55 -12.21 -13.19
C HIS A 181 8.19 -12.09 -11.70
N ASP A 182 8.82 -11.17 -10.97
CA ASP A 182 8.60 -10.93 -9.55
C ASP A 182 7.17 -10.40 -9.25
N ASP A 183 6.42 -10.03 -10.29
CA ASP A 183 5.04 -9.56 -10.22
C ASP A 183 4.01 -10.63 -9.94
N TYR A 184 4.34 -11.93 -9.99
CA TYR A 184 3.41 -12.97 -9.56
C TYR A 184 2.94 -12.70 -8.13
N TRP A 185 3.86 -12.33 -7.24
CA TRP A 185 3.53 -12.07 -5.84
C TRP A 185 2.82 -10.74 -5.62
N LEU A 186 3.13 -9.71 -6.41
CA LEU A 186 2.43 -8.42 -6.32
C LEU A 186 1.00 -8.59 -6.83
N ARG A 187 0.82 -9.23 -7.99
CA ARG A 187 -0.47 -9.53 -8.60
C ARG A 187 -1.32 -10.45 -7.75
N LEU A 188 -0.72 -11.52 -7.21
CA LEU A 188 -1.40 -12.39 -6.27
C LEU A 188 -1.85 -11.62 -5.02
N LYS A 189 -0.99 -10.75 -4.45
CA LYS A 189 -1.37 -9.93 -3.28
C LYS A 189 -2.50 -8.95 -3.62
N TRP A 190 -2.48 -8.33 -4.80
CA TRP A 190 -3.49 -7.38 -5.23
C TRP A 190 -4.82 -8.05 -5.58
N ASP A 191 -4.79 -9.19 -6.26
CA ASP A 191 -5.98 -10.00 -6.58
C ASP A 191 -6.62 -10.54 -5.29
N ILE A 192 -5.81 -10.97 -4.32
CA ILE A 192 -6.28 -11.34 -2.98
C ILE A 192 -6.91 -10.12 -2.28
N LEU A 193 -6.31 -8.94 -2.43
CA LEU A 193 -6.83 -7.72 -1.80
C LEU A 193 -8.20 -7.34 -2.39
N LEU A 194 -8.32 -7.35 -3.72
CA LEU A 194 -9.60 -7.16 -4.43
C LEU A 194 -10.65 -8.18 -4.00
N TYR A 195 -10.28 -9.47 -3.93
CA TYR A 195 -11.19 -10.53 -3.48
C TYR A 195 -11.67 -10.29 -2.03
N ILE A 196 -10.79 -9.83 -1.16
CA ILE A 196 -11.17 -9.49 0.23
C ILE A 196 -12.10 -8.28 0.25
N THR A 197 -11.84 -7.22 -0.52
CA THR A 197 -12.67 -6.00 -0.50
C THR A 197 -14.03 -6.21 -1.13
N ASP A 198 -14.09 -6.94 -2.25
CA ASP A 198 -15.29 -7.01 -3.08
C ASP A 198 -16.20 -8.17 -2.67
N ASP A 199 -15.63 -9.32 -2.32
CA ASP A 199 -16.40 -10.54 -2.03
C ASP A 199 -16.53 -10.84 -0.53
N ILE A 200 -15.49 -10.56 0.27
CA ILE A 200 -15.47 -10.94 1.70
C ILE A 200 -15.97 -9.80 2.61
N THR A 201 -15.60 -8.56 2.33
CA THR A 201 -15.91 -7.43 3.21
C THR A 201 -17.41 -7.13 3.30
N PRO A 202 -18.20 -7.11 2.20
CA PRO A 202 -19.63 -6.84 2.27
C PRO A 202 -20.44 -7.83 3.16
N PRO A 203 -20.29 -9.16 3.04
CA PRO A 203 -21.01 -10.08 3.92
C PRO A 203 -20.54 -10.00 5.37
N LEU A 204 -19.23 -9.77 5.63
CA LEU A 204 -18.73 -9.57 6.99
C LEU A 204 -19.32 -8.31 7.65
N LEU A 205 -19.37 -7.19 6.92
CA LEU A 205 -20.03 -5.97 7.41
C LEU A 205 -21.52 -6.19 7.68
N GLY A 206 -22.19 -6.97 6.82
CA GLY A 206 -23.58 -7.40 7.05
C GLY A 206 -23.74 -8.19 8.35
N ILE A 207 -22.89 -9.18 8.60
CA ILE A 207 -22.91 -10.00 9.83
C ILE A 207 -22.64 -9.12 11.06
N VAL A 208 -21.64 -8.25 11.02
CA VAL A 208 -21.33 -7.32 12.11
C VAL A 208 -22.50 -6.38 12.37
N GLY A 209 -23.14 -5.85 11.32
CA GLY A 209 -24.33 -5.02 11.44
C GLY A 209 -25.49 -5.75 12.14
N VAL A 210 -25.76 -7.00 11.75
CA VAL A 210 -26.78 -7.84 12.40
C VAL A 210 -26.43 -8.10 13.86
N LEU A 211 -25.17 -8.41 14.18
CA LEU A 211 -24.72 -8.61 15.56
C LEU A 211 -24.86 -7.35 16.42
N LEU A 212 -24.57 -6.17 15.87
CA LEU A 212 -24.76 -4.89 16.56
C LEU A 212 -26.24 -4.61 16.83
N ILE A 213 -27.12 -4.89 15.86
CA ILE A 213 -28.57 -4.77 16.04
C ILE A 213 -29.06 -5.74 17.12
N LEU A 214 -28.64 -7.01 17.08
CA LEU A 214 -29.00 -8.01 18.09
C LEU A 214 -28.46 -7.64 19.48
N TRP A 215 -27.25 -7.10 19.57
CA TRP A 215 -26.68 -6.61 20.82
C TRP A 215 -27.45 -5.41 21.36
N ALA A 216 -27.82 -4.46 20.50
CA ALA A 216 -28.65 -3.33 20.86
C ALA A 216 -30.04 -3.79 21.36
N LEU A 217 -30.67 -4.75 20.66
CA LEU A 217 -31.95 -5.33 21.08
C LEU A 217 -31.82 -6.09 22.42
N TYR A 218 -30.74 -6.85 22.60
CA TYR A 218 -30.46 -7.56 23.85
C TYR A 218 -30.22 -6.60 25.04
N LYS A 219 -29.61 -5.45 24.80
CA LYS A 219 -29.28 -4.48 25.87
C LYS A 219 -30.42 -3.53 26.21
N PHE A 220 -31.15 -3.05 25.20
CA PHE A 220 -32.10 -1.94 25.34
C PHE A 220 -33.57 -2.33 25.22
N THR A 221 -33.90 -3.54 24.74
CA THR A 221 -35.29 -4.01 24.61
C THR A 221 -35.68 -4.89 25.83
N PRO A 222 -36.94 -4.87 26.31
CA PRO A 222 -37.37 -5.65 27.48
C PRO A 222 -37.13 -7.17 27.37
N ILE A 223 -37.01 -7.72 26.16
CA ILE A 223 -36.68 -9.13 25.89
C ILE A 223 -35.33 -9.54 26.48
N GLY A 224 -34.34 -8.63 26.50
CA GLY A 224 -33.03 -8.90 27.09
C GLY A 224 -33.08 -9.18 28.60
N LYS A 225 -33.96 -8.46 29.33
CA LYS A 225 -34.22 -8.70 30.76
C LYS A 225 -34.90 -10.05 30.97
N THR A 226 -35.86 -10.43 30.12
CA THR A 226 -36.54 -11.72 30.18
C THR A 226 -35.57 -12.88 29.92
N VAL A 227 -34.70 -12.78 28.91
CA VAL A 227 -33.67 -13.80 28.62
C VAL A 227 -32.65 -13.92 29.76
N ARG A 228 -32.20 -12.80 30.35
CA ARG A 228 -31.33 -12.82 31.53
C ARG A 228 -31.99 -13.48 32.73
N ARG A 229 -33.28 -13.20 32.99
CA ARG A 229 -34.08 -13.88 34.03
C ARG A 229 -34.20 -15.37 33.78
N THR A 230 -34.45 -15.80 32.54
CA THR A 230 -34.54 -17.25 32.20
C THR A 230 -33.19 -17.95 32.37
N ARG A 231 -32.08 -17.31 31.98
CA ARG A 231 -30.72 -17.84 32.19
C ARG A 231 -30.38 -17.96 33.68
N ALA A 232 -30.74 -16.96 34.49
CA ALA A 232 -30.57 -16.99 35.94
C ALA A 232 -31.41 -18.13 36.59
N LYS A 233 -32.64 -18.36 36.12
CA LYS A 233 -33.48 -19.49 36.56
C LYS A 233 -32.87 -20.85 36.23
N VAL A 234 -32.30 -21.01 35.02
CA VAL A 234 -31.65 -22.27 34.60
C VAL A 234 -30.34 -22.50 35.38
N ARG A 235 -29.53 -21.47 35.59
CA ARG A 235 -28.30 -21.58 36.41
C ARG A 235 -28.59 -21.93 37.87
N LYS A 236 -29.63 -21.38 38.46
CA LYS A 236 -30.11 -21.74 39.81
C LYS A 236 -30.45 -23.22 39.94
N ARG A 237 -30.87 -23.89 38.86
CA ARG A 237 -31.10 -25.34 38.85
C ARG A 237 -29.82 -26.18 38.75
N ILE A 238 -28.73 -25.62 38.23
CA ILE A 238 -27.52 -26.38 37.86
C ILE A 238 -26.37 -26.14 38.85
N ARG A 239 -26.32 -24.98 39.54
CA ARG A 239 -25.29 -24.68 40.54
C ARG A 239 -25.92 -24.20 41.86
N PRO A 240 -25.39 -24.63 43.02
CA PRO A 240 -25.92 -24.26 44.32
C PRO A 240 -25.57 -22.83 44.74
N ASN A 241 -24.47 -22.25 44.22
CA ASN A 241 -24.05 -20.89 44.57
C ASN A 241 -24.34 -19.92 43.41
N ILE A 242 -25.23 -18.96 43.67
CA ILE A 242 -25.79 -18.03 42.68
C ILE A 242 -25.13 -16.67 42.86
N ASN A 243 -24.66 -16.04 41.78
CA ASN A 243 -23.98 -14.74 41.85
C ASN A 243 -24.99 -13.62 42.17
N TYR A 244 -24.56 -12.57 42.88
CA TYR A 244 -25.41 -11.47 43.37
C TYR A 244 -26.21 -10.78 42.24
N ASP A 245 -25.60 -10.61 41.06
CA ASP A 245 -26.28 -10.05 39.89
C ASP A 245 -27.45 -10.91 39.39
N ASP A 246 -27.33 -12.23 39.49
CA ASP A 246 -28.39 -13.18 39.11
C ASP A 246 -29.53 -13.17 40.15
N ILE A 247 -29.23 -12.91 41.43
CA ILE A 247 -30.24 -12.74 42.51
C ILE A 247 -31.02 -11.44 42.28
N LYS A 248 -30.34 -10.33 42.01
CA LYS A 248 -30.95 -9.02 41.70
C LYS A 248 -31.87 -9.08 40.48
N LEU A 249 -31.52 -9.87 39.47
CA LEU A 249 -32.36 -10.08 38.28
C LEU A 249 -33.61 -10.94 38.56
N LEU A 250 -33.52 -11.93 39.46
CA LEU A 250 -34.62 -12.85 39.79
C LEU A 250 -35.65 -12.25 40.74
N TYR A 251 -35.20 -11.45 41.71
CA TYR A 251 -36.05 -10.89 42.77
C TYR A 251 -36.25 -9.38 42.69
N GLY A 252 -35.47 -8.66 41.87
CA GLY A 252 -35.70 -7.25 41.61
C GLY A 252 -36.75 -7.05 40.51
N SER A 253 -37.99 -6.75 40.88
CA SER A 253 -38.96 -6.08 40.00
C SER A 253 -39.77 -5.07 40.79
N GLU A 254 -39.64 -3.80 40.39
CA GLU A 254 -40.74 -2.84 40.27
C GLU A 254 -41.50 -2.45 41.56
N GLU A 255 -40.78 -1.94 42.56
CA GLU A 255 -41.37 -1.01 43.53
C GLU A 255 -40.84 0.40 43.26
N SER A 256 -41.45 1.06 42.28
CA SER A 256 -41.49 2.53 42.26
C SER A 256 -42.79 2.99 41.61
N LEU A 257 -43.92 2.60 42.20
CA LEU A 257 -45.15 3.37 42.15
C LEU A 257 -45.76 3.30 43.55
N ASN A 258 -45.38 4.29 44.36
CA ASN A 258 -45.93 4.59 45.66
C ASN A 258 -47.45 4.50 45.67
N SER A 259 -48.01 3.78 46.63
CA SER A 259 -48.95 4.35 47.62
C SER A 259 -49.55 3.25 48.48
N SER A 260 -49.57 3.52 49.79
CA SER A 260 -50.45 2.94 50.81
C SER A 260 -49.97 1.66 51.50
N THR A 261 -49.31 1.90 52.65
CA THR A 261 -49.65 1.34 53.97
C THR A 261 -50.33 -0.03 54.00
N ASP A 262 -49.68 -1.02 54.60
CA ASP A 262 -50.01 -1.34 55.99
C ASP A 262 -48.96 -2.27 56.63
N THR A 263 -48.64 -1.89 57.86
CA THR A 263 -47.83 -2.54 58.89
C THR A 263 -48.16 -4.02 59.09
N TYR A 264 -47.14 -4.87 59.15
CA TYR A 264 -47.17 -6.09 59.97
C TYR A 264 -45.81 -6.33 60.62
N ASP A 265 -45.81 -6.20 61.94
CA ASP A 265 -44.78 -6.65 62.87
C ASP A 265 -44.48 -8.15 62.70
N TYR A 266 -43.19 -8.49 62.74
CA TYR A 266 -42.76 -9.77 63.30
C TYR A 266 -41.47 -9.55 64.09
N ASN A 267 -41.61 -9.64 65.41
CA ASN A 267 -40.53 -9.72 66.39
C ASN A 267 -39.57 -10.85 66.03
N ASN A 268 -38.28 -10.53 65.97
CA ASN A 268 -37.22 -11.50 66.22
C ASN A 268 -36.33 -10.96 67.32
N ASP A 269 -36.57 -11.55 68.49
CA ASP A 269 -35.75 -11.57 69.67
C ASP A 269 -34.35 -12.08 69.30
N TYR A 270 -33.31 -11.25 69.47
CA TYR A 270 -31.94 -11.71 69.56
C TYR A 270 -31.23 -10.94 70.66
N ASP A 271 -30.72 -11.76 71.59
CA ASP A 271 -29.93 -11.45 72.76
C ASP A 271 -28.80 -10.47 72.47
N TYR A 272 -28.63 -9.56 73.42
CA TYR A 272 -27.54 -8.62 73.54
C TYR A 272 -26.31 -9.36 74.10
N ASP A 273 -25.21 -9.37 73.36
CA ASP A 273 -23.87 -9.44 73.96
C ASP A 273 -23.12 -8.19 73.48
N ASP A 274 -23.01 -7.23 74.40
CA ASP A 274 -22.12 -6.09 74.35
C ASP A 274 -20.67 -6.56 74.45
N ASP A 275 -19.81 -6.08 73.56
CA ASP A 275 -18.48 -5.62 73.94
C ASP A 275 -17.93 -4.67 72.86
N ASP A 276 -18.23 -3.40 73.10
CA ASP A 276 -17.33 -2.26 73.13
C ASP A 276 -16.27 -2.03 72.02
N ASN A 277 -16.49 -0.86 71.41
CA ASN A 277 -15.53 0.22 71.17
C ASN A 277 -14.71 0.29 69.86
N ASN A 278 -15.33 1.00 68.90
CA ASN A 278 -14.98 2.39 68.54
C ASN A 278 -13.59 2.64 67.91
N SER A 279 -13.55 2.88 66.59
CA SER A 279 -13.47 4.26 66.05
C SER A 279 -13.18 4.33 64.53
N ASN A 280 -14.00 5.15 63.86
CA ASN A 280 -13.73 6.01 62.71
C ASN A 280 -13.19 5.39 61.40
N SER A 281 -14.02 5.31 60.36
CA SER A 281 -14.28 6.40 59.39
C SER A 281 -13.04 6.79 58.58
N MET A 282 -13.03 6.55 57.27
CA MET A 282 -13.42 7.55 56.27
C MET A 282 -12.97 7.12 54.85
N TYR A 283 -13.92 7.21 53.93
CA TYR A 283 -13.83 7.28 52.46
C TYR A 283 -12.49 7.77 51.88
N ASN A 284 -11.99 7.18 50.79
CA ASN A 284 -12.31 7.53 49.38
C ASN A 284 -11.33 6.94 48.36
N LEU A 285 -11.84 6.72 47.13
CA LEU A 285 -11.25 6.87 45.77
C LEU A 285 -9.72 6.62 45.58
N SER A 286 -9.22 5.99 44.52
CA SER A 286 -9.71 5.69 43.17
C SER A 286 -8.60 4.98 42.38
N TYR A 287 -8.98 4.14 41.41
CA TYR A 287 -8.33 3.82 40.13
C TYR A 287 -6.79 3.85 39.98
N ALA A 288 -6.22 2.71 39.54
CA ALA A 288 -5.45 2.52 38.29
C ALA A 288 -4.55 1.28 38.41
N SER A 289 -4.79 0.25 37.60
CA SER A 289 -3.94 -0.20 36.48
C SER A 289 -2.61 -0.82 36.89
N SER A 290 -2.46 -2.12 36.61
CA SER A 290 -1.18 -2.67 36.20
C SER A 290 -1.41 -3.74 35.13
N LEU A 291 -0.94 -3.41 33.93
CA LEU A 291 -0.35 -4.37 33.01
C LEU A 291 0.91 -4.90 33.70
N ASP A 292 1.09 -6.22 33.70
CA ASP A 292 2.40 -6.82 33.90
C ASP A 292 2.74 -7.70 32.69
N TYR A 293 4.02 -7.61 32.33
CA TYR A 293 4.72 -8.12 31.15
C TYR A 293 4.58 -9.64 30.91
#